data_AF-A0A7K1T7Z6-F1
#
_entry.id   AF-A0A7K1T7Z6-F1
#
_cell.length_a   1.000
_cell.length_b   1.000
_cell.length_c   1.000
_cell.angle_alpha   90.00
_cell.angle_beta   90.00
_cell.angle_gamma   90.00
#
_symmetry.space_group_name_H-M   'P 1'
#
loop_
_entity.id
_entity.type
_entity.pdbx_description
1 polymer ?
#
loop_
_entity_poly.entity_id
_entity_poly.type
_entity_poly.pdbx_seq_one_letter_code
_entity_poly.pdbx_strand_id
1 'polypeptide(L)'
;MTCICSYFSNCLKCSPGWIVSLTTLCMVAGQMLAAILAAAPCTVASSVPVAVSGAMAFLMPTVALLLLSNDNPVSGWGAIRPGARKEDGEGALFAKIASDYGLTARETEVTEYLARGRNKRVISQELGLAEETVKTHMGNVYRKLLVHSQQELIDLVEAERDARDR
;
A
#
# COMPACT_ATOMS: atom_id res chain seq x y z
N MET A 1 16.73 -5.01 -16.81
CA MET A 1 16.77 -4.86 -15.34
C MET A 1 15.37 -4.89 -14.74
N THR A 2 14.43 -4.04 -15.18
CA THR A 2 13.05 -3.97 -14.65
C THR A 2 12.20 -5.23 -14.85
N CYS A 3 12.26 -5.89 -16.02
CA CYS A 3 11.46 -7.09 -16.29
C CYS A 3 11.87 -8.31 -15.44
N ILE A 4 13.16 -8.45 -15.13
CA ILE A 4 13.68 -9.55 -14.29
C ILE A 4 13.27 -9.34 -12.82
N CYS A 5 13.27 -8.11 -12.33
CA CYS A 5 12.81 -7.78 -10.98
C CYS A 5 11.30 -8.02 -10.82
N SER A 6 10.51 -7.72 -11.85
CA SER A 6 9.07 -8.00 -11.86
C SER A 6 8.76 -9.50 -11.86
N TYR A 7 9.54 -10.31 -12.59
CA TYR A 7 9.39 -11.77 -12.62
C TYR A 7 9.76 -12.39 -11.25
N PHE A 8 10.85 -11.94 -10.63
CA PHE A 8 11.28 -12.39 -9.29
C PHE A 8 10.29 -12.02 -8.18
N SER A 9 9.72 -10.80 -8.21
CA SER A 9 8.70 -10.37 -7.23
C SER A 9 7.45 -11.25 -7.25
N ASN A 10 7.06 -11.74 -8.43
CA ASN A 10 5.85 -12.55 -8.60
C ASN A 10 6.10 -14.02 -8.20
N CYS A 11 7.31 -14.54 -8.40
CA CYS A 11 7.63 -15.94 -8.07
C CYS A 11 7.99 -16.17 -6.59
N LEU A 12 8.52 -15.18 -5.86
CA LEU A 12 9.10 -15.41 -4.53
C LEU A 12 8.31 -14.83 -3.33
N LYS A 13 7.18 -14.14 -3.56
CA LYS A 13 6.39 -13.48 -2.48
C LYS A 13 7.19 -12.52 -1.58
N CYS A 14 8.43 -12.19 -1.92
CA CYS A 14 9.26 -11.27 -1.18
C CYS A 14 8.95 -9.82 -1.59
N SER A 15 8.93 -8.92 -0.62
CA SER A 15 8.78 -7.47 -0.84
C SER A 15 9.81 -6.98 -1.87
N PRO A 16 9.39 -6.17 -2.88
CA PRO A 16 10.31 -5.54 -3.83
C PRO A 16 11.47 -4.79 -3.17
N GLY A 17 11.26 -4.27 -1.95
CA GLY A 17 12.29 -3.59 -1.17
C GLY A 17 13.49 -4.48 -0.86
N TRP A 18 13.27 -5.77 -0.59
CA TRP A 18 14.36 -6.70 -0.27
C TRP A 18 15.30 -6.94 -1.45
N ILE A 19 14.77 -6.97 -2.67
CA ILE A 19 15.54 -7.17 -3.90
C ILE A 19 16.44 -5.94 -4.16
N VAL A 20 15.91 -4.74 -3.95
CA VAL A 20 16.66 -3.48 -4.09
C VAL A 20 17.69 -3.33 -2.96
N SER A 21 17.38 -3.72 -1.73
CA SER A 21 18.33 -3.71 -0.61
C SER A 21 19.48 -4.70 -0.80
N LEU A 22 19.23 -5.90 -1.34
CA LEU A 22 20.28 -6.90 -1.56
C LEU A 22 21.25 -6.48 -2.68
N THR A 23 20.72 -5.90 -3.76
CA THR A 23 21.54 -5.42 -4.88
C THR A 23 22.40 -4.21 -4.49
N THR A 24 21.83 -3.27 -3.73
CA THR A 24 22.58 -2.11 -3.20
C THR A 24 23.63 -2.53 -2.18
N LEU A 25 23.34 -3.49 -1.30
CA LEU A 25 24.31 -4.02 -0.33
C LEU A 25 25.50 -4.70 -1.03
N CYS A 26 25.24 -5.51 -2.06
CA CYS A 26 26.29 -6.15 -2.86
C CYS A 26 27.19 -5.11 -3.56
N MET A 27 26.60 -4.05 -4.10
CA MET A 27 27.36 -2.99 -4.79
C MET A 27 28.23 -2.17 -3.82
N VAL A 28 27.70 -1.82 -2.64
CA VAL A 28 28.46 -1.11 -1.59
C VAL A 28 29.59 -1.98 -1.04
N ALA A 29 29.35 -3.28 -0.82
CA ALA A 29 30.37 -4.22 -0.38
C ALA A 29 31.52 -4.33 -1.40
N GLY A 30 31.21 -4.33 -2.70
CA GLY A 30 32.22 -4.33 -3.76
C GLY A 30 33.09 -3.07 -3.76
N GLN A 31 32.50 -1.90 -3.52
CA GLN A 31 33.26 -0.64 -3.42
C GLN A 31 34.16 -0.59 -2.19
N MET A 32 33.68 -1.08 -1.04
CA MET A 32 34.47 -1.18 0.18
C MET A 32 35.67 -2.12 -0.01
N LEU A 33 35.45 -3.27 -0.64
CA LEU A 33 36.52 -4.24 -0.91
C LEU A 33 37.55 -3.70 -1.92
N ALA A 34 37.10 -2.98 -2.95
CA ALA A 34 37.98 -2.33 -3.92
C ALA A 34 38.84 -1.22 -3.27
N ALA A 35 38.26 -0.42 -2.38
CA ALA A 35 38.99 0.63 -1.64
C ALA A 35 40.06 0.03 -0.71
N ILE A 36 39.74 -1.10 -0.05
CA ILE A 36 40.69 -1.83 0.81
C ILE A 36 41.83 -2.42 -0.01
N LEU A 37 41.55 -3.03 -1.18
CA LEU A 37 42.59 -3.56 -2.07
C LEU A 37 43.49 -2.45 -2.65
N ALA A 38 42.91 -1.28 -2.97
CA ALA A 38 43.64 -0.13 -3.49
C ALA A 38 44.55 0.55 -2.44
N ALA A 39 44.43 0.19 -1.15
CA ALA A 39 45.27 0.69 -0.07
C ALA A 39 46.56 -0.13 0.16
N ALA A 40 46.80 -1.20 -0.61
CA ALA A 40 48.11 -1.86 -0.68
C ALA A 40 49.07 -1.01 -1.54
N PRO A 41 50.31 -0.77 -1.08
CA PRO A 41 50.78 0.57 -0.77
C PRO A 41 51.39 1.28 -1.98
N CYS A 42 50.85 2.44 -2.34
CA CYS A 42 51.64 3.50 -2.96
C CYS A 42 51.02 4.88 -2.65
N THR A 43 51.73 5.62 -1.80
CA THR A 43 51.84 7.09 -1.71
C THR A 43 50.56 7.94 -1.74
N VAL A 44 50.26 8.50 -0.56
CA VAL A 44 49.48 9.71 -0.26
C VAL A 44 49.48 10.81 -1.34
N ALA A 45 48.29 11.33 -1.70
CA ALA A 45 47.97 12.78 -1.58
C ALA A 45 46.58 13.25 -2.08
N SER A 46 45.75 12.46 -2.80
CA SER A 46 44.50 13.04 -3.37
C SER A 46 43.24 12.15 -3.41
N SER A 47 43.21 10.99 -2.75
CA SER A 47 42.11 10.02 -2.92
C SER A 47 40.94 10.11 -1.91
N VAL A 48 41.08 10.86 -0.82
CA VAL A 48 40.01 11.01 0.20
C VAL A 48 38.73 11.67 -0.34
N PRO A 49 38.77 12.76 -1.14
CA PRO A 49 37.54 13.42 -1.58
C PRO A 49 36.71 12.57 -2.57
N VAL A 50 37.34 11.70 -3.37
CA VAL A 50 36.64 10.87 -4.37
C VAL A 50 35.87 9.72 -3.71
N ALA A 51 36.41 9.14 -2.64
CA ALA A 51 35.73 8.13 -1.85
C ALA A 51 34.51 8.71 -1.08
N VAL A 52 34.66 9.92 -0.55
CA VAL A 52 33.57 10.62 0.17
C VAL A 52 32.46 11.05 -0.78
N SER A 53 32.78 11.53 -1.99
CA SER A 53 31.75 11.90 -2.98
C SER A 53 30.96 10.69 -3.47
N GLY A 54 31.63 9.55 -3.67
CA GLY A 54 30.97 8.29 -4.04
C GLY A 54 30.02 7.83 -2.93
N ALA A 55 30.50 7.77 -1.69
CA ALA A 55 29.68 7.37 -0.56
C ALA A 55 28.43 8.25 -0.40
N MET A 56 28.55 9.57 -0.53
CA MET A 56 27.43 10.51 -0.38
C MET A 56 26.38 10.38 -1.50
N ALA A 57 26.83 10.16 -2.74
CA ALA A 57 25.94 9.99 -3.90
C ALA A 57 25.09 8.71 -3.84
N PHE A 58 25.56 7.68 -3.13
CA PHE A 58 24.84 6.41 -2.95
C PHE A 58 24.10 6.31 -1.61
N LEU A 59 24.57 7.00 -0.57
CA LEU A 59 23.86 7.12 0.71
C LEU A 59 22.55 7.90 0.56
N MET A 60 22.53 8.95 -0.26
CA MET A 60 21.33 9.79 -0.39
C MET A 60 20.12 9.02 -0.98
N PRO A 61 20.25 8.26 -2.09
CA PRO A 61 19.15 7.46 -2.62
C PRO A 61 18.77 6.28 -1.71
N THR A 62 19.72 5.67 -1.00
CA THR A 62 19.41 4.57 -0.07
C THR A 62 18.69 5.06 1.16
N VAL A 63 19.08 6.19 1.75
CA VAL A 63 18.35 6.83 2.85
C VAL A 63 16.98 7.32 2.37
N ALA A 64 16.87 7.86 1.15
CA ALA A 64 15.58 8.22 0.56
C ALA A 64 14.65 6.99 0.39
N LEU A 65 15.20 5.83 0.02
CA LEU A 65 14.45 4.57 -0.07
C LEU A 65 14.10 3.98 1.31
N LEU A 66 14.95 4.18 2.31
CA LEU A 66 14.71 3.73 3.69
C LEU A 66 13.66 4.59 4.41
N LEU A 67 13.60 5.90 4.08
CA LEU A 67 12.58 6.83 4.57
C LEU A 67 11.27 6.75 3.77
N LEU A 68 11.26 6.11 2.60
CA LEU A 68 10.03 5.85 1.88
C LEU A 68 9.26 4.74 2.59
N SER A 69 8.36 5.14 3.49
CA SER A 69 7.52 4.25 4.27
C SER A 69 6.78 3.26 3.36
N ASN A 70 6.77 2.00 3.79
CA ASN A 70 6.34 0.81 3.04
C ASN A 70 4.84 0.80 2.66
N ASP A 71 4.08 1.83 3.02
CA ASP A 71 2.64 1.91 2.78
C ASP A 71 2.28 2.46 1.38
N ASN A 72 3.21 3.09 0.66
CA ASN A 72 2.90 3.85 -0.57
C ASN A 72 3.52 3.39 -1.93
N PRO A 73 4.36 2.34 -2.07
CA PRO A 73 4.95 2.05 -3.39
C PRO A 73 3.92 1.47 -4.38
N VAL A 74 2.77 0.98 -3.91
CA VAL A 74 1.71 0.40 -4.75
C VAL A 74 0.80 1.48 -5.36
N SER A 75 0.77 2.69 -4.79
CA SER A 75 -0.05 3.83 -5.23
C SER A 75 0.77 4.93 -5.92
N GLY A 76 2.07 5.06 -5.64
CA GLY A 76 2.88 6.19 -6.10
C GLY A 76 3.39 6.16 -7.56
N TRP A 77 3.40 5.01 -8.23
CA TRP A 77 3.97 4.88 -9.59
C TRP A 77 2.91 4.56 -10.63
N GLY A 78 2.07 5.53 -10.98
CA GLY A 78 1.29 5.52 -12.23
C GLY A 78 0.36 4.32 -12.44
N ALA A 79 0.19 3.46 -11.43
CA ALA A 79 -0.74 2.36 -11.44
C ALA A 79 -2.11 2.95 -11.16
N ILE A 80 -2.74 3.46 -12.22
CA ILE A 80 -4.17 3.74 -12.22
C ILE A 80 -4.84 2.42 -11.83
N ARG A 81 -5.29 2.29 -10.57
CA ARG A 81 -6.29 1.27 -10.22
C ARG A 81 -7.56 1.72 -10.91
N PRO A 82 -8.03 1.04 -11.98
CA PRO A 82 -9.31 1.37 -12.56
C PRO A 82 -10.36 1.03 -11.49
N GLY A 83 -10.94 2.06 -10.86
CA GLY A 83 -11.85 1.90 -9.72
C GLY A 83 -11.39 2.53 -8.40
N ALA A 84 -10.21 3.17 -8.33
CA ALA A 84 -9.89 4.04 -7.19
C ALA A 84 -10.81 5.27 -7.22
N ARG A 85 -11.96 5.13 -6.55
CA ARG A 85 -12.82 6.23 -6.13
C ARG A 85 -11.93 7.31 -5.52
N LYS A 86 -12.16 8.59 -5.87
CA LYS A 86 -11.52 9.74 -5.21
C LYS A 86 -11.46 9.44 -3.71
N GLU A 87 -10.28 9.52 -3.11
CA GLU A 87 -10.11 9.50 -1.65
C GLU A 87 -10.73 10.80 -1.10
N ASP A 88 -12.05 10.84 -1.06
CA ASP A 88 -12.79 11.60 -0.08
C ASP A 88 -12.47 10.96 1.29
N GLY A 89 -12.45 11.75 2.37
CA GLY A 89 -12.20 11.22 3.73
C GLY A 89 -13.15 10.09 4.15
N GLU A 90 -14.21 9.84 3.37
CA GLU A 90 -15.08 8.67 3.47
C GLU A 90 -14.35 7.36 3.18
N GLY A 91 -13.49 7.28 2.16
CA GLY A 91 -12.78 6.04 1.81
C GLY A 91 -11.90 5.51 2.96
N ALA A 92 -11.21 6.42 3.67
CA ALA A 92 -10.41 6.07 4.84
C ALA A 92 -11.27 5.60 6.02
N LEU A 93 -12.46 6.20 6.22
CA LEU A 93 -13.41 5.77 7.25
C LEU A 93 -13.90 4.33 6.97
N PHE A 94 -14.31 4.05 5.74
CA PHE A 94 -14.77 2.71 5.37
C PHE A 94 -13.64 1.66 5.38
N ALA A 95 -12.40 2.05 5.08
CA ALA A 95 -11.24 1.17 5.25
C ALA A 95 -10.98 0.81 6.72
N LYS A 96 -11.14 1.78 7.64
CA LYS A 96 -11.05 1.54 9.09
C LYS A 96 -12.12 0.56 9.55
N ILE A 97 -13.39 0.85 9.23
CA ILE A 97 -14.53 -0.03 9.56
C ILE A 97 -14.31 -1.44 8.97
N ALA A 98 -13.81 -1.53 7.74
CA ALA A 98 -13.52 -2.81 7.11
C ALA A 98 -12.45 -3.62 7.86
N SER A 99 -11.41 -2.95 8.37
CA SER A 99 -10.37 -3.58 9.19
C SER A 99 -10.91 -4.02 10.55
N ASP A 100 -11.67 -3.17 11.23
CA ASP A 100 -12.16 -3.41 12.59
C ASP A 100 -13.15 -4.59 12.64
N TYR A 101 -13.97 -4.76 11.59
CA TYR A 101 -15.00 -5.80 11.51
C TYR A 101 -14.66 -6.92 10.51
N GLY A 102 -13.47 -6.91 9.90
CA GLY A 102 -13.00 -7.94 8.97
C GLY A 102 -13.85 -8.08 7.68
N LEU A 103 -14.26 -6.94 7.09
CA LEU A 103 -14.97 -6.94 5.81
C LEU A 103 -14.00 -7.24 4.65
N THR A 104 -14.50 -8.00 3.67
CA THR A 104 -13.81 -8.18 2.39
C THR A 104 -13.98 -6.93 1.52
N ALA A 105 -13.11 -6.75 0.52
CA ALA A 105 -13.19 -5.60 -0.39
C ALA A 105 -14.59 -5.39 -0.99
N ARG A 106 -15.26 -6.49 -1.38
CA ARG A 106 -16.61 -6.41 -1.98
C ARG A 106 -17.68 -6.06 -0.95
N GLU A 107 -17.54 -6.54 0.29
CA GLU A 107 -18.44 -6.18 1.38
C GLU A 107 -18.27 -4.71 1.78
N THR A 108 -17.04 -4.18 1.76
CA THR A 108 -16.76 -2.76 1.98
C THR A 108 -17.45 -1.89 0.94
N GLU A 109 -17.31 -2.23 -0.35
CA GLU A 109 -18.01 -1.50 -1.43
C GLU A 109 -19.53 -1.49 -1.22
N VAL A 110 -20.13 -2.64 -0.88
CA VAL A 110 -21.57 -2.73 -0.59
C VAL A 110 -21.93 -1.86 0.62
N THR A 111 -21.11 -1.87 1.67
CA THR A 111 -21.30 -1.06 2.88
C THR A 111 -21.31 0.44 2.57
N GLU A 112 -20.43 0.92 1.68
CA GLU A 112 -20.43 2.33 1.25
C GLU A 112 -21.77 2.75 0.63
N TYR A 113 -22.36 1.90 -0.21
CA TYR A 113 -23.65 2.20 -0.82
C TYR A 113 -24.79 2.13 0.20
N LEU A 114 -24.75 1.17 1.13
CA LEU A 114 -25.76 1.04 2.18
C LEU A 114 -25.75 2.25 3.12
N ALA A 115 -24.56 2.73 3.50
CA ALA A 115 -24.39 3.92 4.33
C ALA A 115 -24.94 5.19 3.67
N ARG A 116 -25.03 5.22 2.33
CA ARG A 116 -25.67 6.31 1.56
C ARG A 116 -27.16 6.12 1.35
N GLY A 117 -27.78 5.16 2.05
CA GLY A 117 -29.21 4.86 1.92
C GLY A 117 -29.61 4.24 0.57
N ARG A 118 -28.66 3.67 -0.20
CA ARG A 118 -28.98 3.06 -1.49
C ARG A 118 -29.60 1.68 -1.29
N ASN A 119 -30.55 1.34 -2.15
CA ASN A 119 -31.20 0.03 -2.12
C ASN A 119 -30.41 -1.01 -2.92
N LYS A 120 -30.71 -2.29 -2.70
CA LYS A 120 -30.04 -3.42 -3.37
C LYS A 120 -30.09 -3.37 -4.91
N ARG A 121 -31.15 -2.76 -5.50
CA ARG A 121 -31.32 -2.64 -6.96
C ARG A 121 -30.39 -1.59 -7.57
N VAL A 122 -30.19 -0.48 -6.89
CA VAL A 122 -29.20 0.52 -7.28
C VAL A 122 -27.80 -0.07 -7.13
N ILE A 123 -27.53 -0.74 -5.99
CA ILE A 123 -26.24 -1.39 -5.74
C ILE A 123 -25.93 -2.44 -6.81
N SER A 124 -26.91 -3.25 -7.21
CA SER A 124 -26.73 -4.25 -8.25
C SER A 124 -26.37 -3.64 -9.60
N GLN A 125 -26.98 -2.51 -9.95
CA GLN A 125 -26.68 -1.78 -11.19
C GLN A 125 -25.29 -1.15 -11.17
N GLU A 126 -24.94 -0.47 -10.07
CA GLU A 126 -23.64 0.20 -9.92
C GLU A 126 -22.47 -0.79 -9.87
N LEU A 127 -22.67 -1.92 -9.19
CA LEU A 127 -21.64 -2.94 -9.01
C LEU A 127 -21.65 -4.03 -10.10
N GLY A 128 -22.62 -4.03 -11.01
CA GLY A 128 -22.78 -5.05 -12.05
C GLY A 128 -23.06 -6.46 -11.50
N LEU A 129 -23.79 -6.56 -10.39
CA LEU A 129 -24.12 -7.82 -9.72
C LEU A 129 -25.59 -8.20 -9.90
N ALA A 130 -25.93 -9.47 -9.66
CA ALA A 130 -27.32 -9.87 -9.48
C ALA A 130 -27.84 -9.40 -8.11
N GLU A 131 -29.13 -9.05 -8.02
CA GLU A 131 -29.75 -8.60 -6.75
C GLU A 131 -29.62 -9.64 -5.62
N GLU A 132 -29.70 -10.94 -5.94
CA GLU A 132 -29.50 -12.01 -4.94
C GLU A 132 -28.05 -12.07 -4.43
N THR A 133 -27.08 -11.75 -5.28
CA THR A 133 -25.66 -11.66 -4.87
C THR A 133 -25.47 -10.46 -3.93
N VAL A 134 -26.08 -9.32 -4.24
CA VAL A 134 -26.06 -8.14 -3.36
C VAL A 134 -26.70 -8.48 -2.01
N LYS A 135 -27.86 -9.14 -2.01
CA LYS A 135 -28.54 -9.58 -0.79
C LYS A 135 -27.66 -10.50 0.07
N THR A 136 -26.91 -11.40 -0.56
CA THR A 136 -25.96 -12.27 0.13
C THR A 136 -24.83 -11.46 0.78
N HIS A 137 -24.24 -10.51 0.04
CA HIS A 137 -23.23 -9.60 0.59
C HIS A 137 -23.79 -8.75 1.74
N MET A 138 -25.00 -8.19 1.59
CA MET A 138 -25.68 -7.44 2.66
C MET A 138 -25.86 -8.29 3.93
N GLY A 139 -26.29 -9.55 3.80
CA GLY A 139 -26.44 -10.44 4.94
C GLY A 139 -25.12 -10.72 5.66
N ASN A 140 -24.03 -10.89 4.92
CA ASN A 140 -22.70 -11.05 5.52
C ASN A 140 -22.23 -9.76 6.20
N VAL A 141 -22.46 -8.59 5.57
CA VAL A 141 -22.16 -7.27 6.13
C VAL A 141 -22.88 -7.06 7.46
N TYR A 142 -24.20 -7.28 7.49
CA TYR A 142 -25.01 -7.16 8.70
C TYR A 142 -24.54 -8.11 9.81
N ARG A 143 -24.19 -9.35 9.47
CA ARG A 143 -23.65 -10.31 10.44
C ARG A 143 -22.28 -9.87 10.99
N LYS A 144 -21.41 -9.30 10.15
CA LYS A 144 -20.05 -8.88 10.57
C LYS A 144 -20.08 -7.59 11.39
N LEU A 145 -20.92 -6.62 11.01
CA LEU A 145 -21.11 -5.36 11.72
C LEU A 145 -22.02 -5.49 12.95
N LEU A 146 -22.65 -6.65 13.15
CA LEU A 146 -23.60 -6.91 14.24
C LEU A 146 -24.81 -5.96 14.23
N VAL A 147 -25.26 -5.58 13.04
CA VAL A 147 -26.42 -4.70 12.83
C VAL A 147 -27.57 -5.49 12.20
N HIS A 148 -28.81 -5.11 12.51
CA HIS A 148 -30.01 -5.80 12.05
C HIS A 148 -30.79 -5.03 10.99
N SER A 149 -30.47 -3.75 10.78
CA SER A 149 -31.14 -2.89 9.82
C SER A 149 -30.16 -1.99 9.06
N GLN A 150 -30.60 -1.49 7.90
CA GLN A 150 -29.83 -0.49 7.16
C GLN A 150 -29.68 0.80 7.97
N GLN A 151 -30.68 1.15 8.79
CA GLN A 151 -30.63 2.32 9.63
C GLN A 151 -29.54 2.19 10.70
N GLU A 152 -29.47 1.06 11.40
CA GLU A 152 -28.40 0.80 12.38
C GLU A 152 -27.01 0.84 11.75
N LEU A 153 -26.87 0.38 10.49
CA LEU A 153 -25.62 0.49 9.75
C LEU A 153 -25.24 1.97 9.50
N ILE A 154 -26.21 2.79 9.12
CA ILE A 154 -26.00 4.23 8.91
C ILE A 154 -25.61 4.90 10.22
N ASP A 155 -26.34 4.63 11.30
CA ASP A 155 -26.09 5.19 12.63
C ASP A 155 -24.67 4.82 13.14
N LEU A 156 -24.22 3.58 12.89
CA LEU A 156 -22.86 3.13 13.21
C LEU A 156 -21.80 3.92 12.42
N VAL A 157 -22.01 4.10 11.11
CA VAL A 157 -21.08 4.83 10.25
C VAL A 157 -21.02 6.32 10.61
N GLU A 158 -22.16 6.92 10.97
CA GLU A 158 -22.23 8.31 11.46
C GLU A 158 -21.49 8.46 12.80
N ALA A 159 -21.68 7.52 13.74
CA ALA A 159 -20.96 7.52 15.01
C ALA A 159 -19.43 7.43 14.82
N GLU A 160 -18.96 6.59 13.89
CA GLU A 160 -17.53 6.49 13.55
C GLU A 160 -17.02 7.75 12.82
N ARG A 161 -17.85 8.40 12.01
CA ARG A 161 -17.51 9.69 11.37
C ARG A 161 -17.31 10.78 12.43
N ASP A 162 -18.25 10.90 13.37
CA ASP A 162 -18.19 11.87 14.46
C ASP A 162 -17.04 11.61 15.45
N ALA A 163 -16.60 10.35 15.57
CA ALA A 163 -15.42 9.98 16.34
C ALA A 163 -14.11 10.36 15.62
N ARG A 164 -14.09 10.36 14.27
CA ARG A 164 -12.93 10.77 13.46
C ARG A 164 -12.70 12.29 13.49
N ASP A 165 -13.78 13.06 13.57
CA ASP A 165 -13.75 14.52 13.46
C ASP A 165 -13.60 15.25 14.82
N ARG A 166 -13.53 14.51 15.93
CA ARG A 166 -13.22 15.01 17.29
C ARG A 166 -11.74 14.89 17.64
#